data_AF-A0A4Q4UEM7-F1
#
_entry.id   AF-A0A4Q4UEM7-F1
#
_cell.length_a   1.000
_cell.length_b   1.000
_cell.length_c   1.000
_cell.angle_alpha   90.00
_cell.angle_beta   90.00
_cell.angle_gamma   90.00
#
_symmetry.space_group_name_H-M   'P 1'
#
loop_
_entity.id
_entity.type
_entity.pdbx_description
1 polymer ?
#
loop_
_entity_poly.entity_id
_entity_poly.type
_entity_poly.pdbx_seq_one_letter_code
_entity_poly.pdbx_strand_id
1 'polypeptide(L)'
;MWAWFYHPSKLPRAYHKWISSAAAVDPRLIEALQRCRKGEIMYGEDNDQAPLLQSMCSDYGWPADWGDPAKAVPFPCEMVHMGRGPSCEYHALWRFFRSFKWSMATYLPVNLLIIARRRNLKAVRATFTNAARSSAFLSAFITLFYYGVCLARTRAGPHVLGRDARARQRIDGGVCVGAGCSLCGWSILVEKPSRATDLALFVAPRALATLLPRRYPLRRQWRETLAFALSTAVVFTCALENPARVRGVFGKVLRKILEV
;
A
#
# COMPACT_ATOMS: atom_id res chain seq x y z
N MET A 1 -3.28 -0.69 0.97
CA MET A 1 -2.44 -1.20 2.09
C MET A 1 -3.19 -2.15 3.01
N TRP A 2 -4.40 -1.82 3.48
CA TRP A 2 -5.19 -2.70 4.36
C TRP A 2 -5.30 -4.16 3.91
N ALA A 3 -5.71 -4.41 2.66
CA ALA A 3 -5.82 -5.76 2.12
C ALA A 3 -4.47 -6.49 2.03
N TRP A 4 -3.36 -5.78 1.88
CA TRP A 4 -2.02 -6.39 1.90
C TRP A 4 -1.66 -6.90 3.31
N PHE A 5 -2.02 -6.15 4.36
CA PHE A 5 -1.85 -6.60 5.75
C PHE A 5 -2.80 -7.73 6.11
N TYR A 6 -4.11 -7.60 5.89
CA TYR A 6 -5.09 -8.48 6.54
C TYR A 6 -5.82 -9.44 5.61
N HIS A 7 -5.74 -9.22 4.29
CA HIS A 7 -6.42 -10.05 3.29
C HIS A 7 -5.54 -10.32 2.06
N PRO A 8 -4.31 -10.84 2.23
CA PRO A 8 -3.35 -10.98 1.13
C PRO A 8 -3.87 -11.87 -0.02
N SER A 9 -4.75 -12.83 0.28
CA SER A 9 -5.40 -13.71 -0.71
C SER A 9 -6.29 -12.98 -1.72
N LYS A 10 -6.77 -11.78 -1.36
CA LYS A 10 -7.59 -10.91 -2.22
C LYS A 10 -6.76 -10.12 -3.24
N LEU A 11 -5.43 -10.09 -3.09
CA LEU A 11 -4.54 -9.41 -4.02
C LEU A 11 -3.98 -10.40 -5.06
N PRO A 12 -3.74 -9.95 -6.31
CA PRO A 12 -2.95 -10.72 -7.26
C PRO A 12 -1.54 -11.00 -6.70
N ARG A 13 -1.03 -12.22 -6.89
CA ARG A 13 0.27 -12.66 -6.33
C ARG A 13 1.44 -11.73 -6.70
N ALA A 14 1.52 -11.33 -7.96
CA ALA A 14 2.55 -10.40 -8.44
C ALA A 14 2.46 -9.03 -7.74
N TYR A 15 1.25 -8.54 -7.50
CA TYR A 15 1.01 -7.27 -6.83
C TYR A 15 1.38 -7.35 -5.33
N HIS A 16 1.00 -8.43 -4.65
CA HIS A 16 1.43 -8.69 -3.29
C HIS A 16 2.96 -8.73 -3.17
N LYS A 17 3.64 -9.48 -4.04
CA LYS A 17 5.11 -9.56 -4.06
C LYS A 17 5.74 -8.19 -4.25
N TRP A 18 5.22 -7.39 -5.19
CA TRP A 18 5.73 -6.05 -5.44
C TRP A 18 5.58 -5.13 -4.21
N ILE A 19 4.41 -5.13 -3.56
CA ILE A 19 4.20 -4.34 -2.33
C ILE A 19 5.14 -4.81 -1.22
N SER A 20 5.28 -6.12 -1.01
CA SER A 20 6.20 -6.66 0.01
C SER A 20 7.65 -6.25 -0.23
N SER A 21 8.10 -6.27 -1.49
CA SER A 21 9.45 -5.79 -1.86
C SER A 21 9.62 -4.29 -1.60
N ALA A 22 8.62 -3.47 -1.92
CA ALA A 22 8.65 -2.03 -1.69
C ALA A 22 8.54 -1.66 -0.20
N ALA A 23 7.77 -2.42 0.57
CA ALA A 23 7.56 -2.22 2.00
C ALA A 23 8.84 -2.50 2.81
N ALA A 24 9.68 -3.44 2.36
CA ALA A 24 10.97 -3.73 2.98
C ALA A 24 10.89 -3.83 4.52
N VAL A 25 9.93 -4.63 4.99
CA VAL A 25 9.65 -4.92 6.40
C VAL A 25 9.70 -6.42 6.60
N ASP A 26 10.15 -6.86 7.78
CA ASP A 26 10.16 -8.27 8.14
C ASP A 26 8.72 -8.83 8.16
N PRO A 27 8.45 -9.96 7.47
CA PRO A 27 7.11 -10.56 7.44
C PRO A 27 6.60 -10.96 8.82
N ARG A 28 7.47 -11.31 9.78
CA ARG A 28 7.08 -11.67 11.15
C ARG A 28 6.40 -10.53 11.88
N LEU A 29 6.78 -9.29 11.59
CA LEU A 29 6.11 -8.11 12.16
C LEU A 29 4.69 -7.93 11.59
N ILE A 30 4.51 -8.18 10.30
CA ILE A 30 3.17 -8.15 9.68
C ILE A 30 2.31 -9.26 10.29
N GLU A 31 2.87 -10.46 10.42
CA GLU A 31 2.20 -11.60 11.02
C GLU A 31 1.81 -11.29 12.47
N ALA A 32 2.71 -10.73 13.28
CA ALA A 32 2.40 -10.33 14.65
C ALA A 32 1.20 -9.37 14.72
N LEU A 33 1.12 -8.36 13.84
CA LEU A 33 -0.04 -7.46 13.77
C LEU A 33 -1.34 -8.17 13.31
N GLN A 34 -1.23 -9.18 12.44
CA GLN A 34 -2.37 -10.04 12.09
C GLN A 34 -2.82 -10.88 13.28
N ARG A 35 -1.89 -11.46 14.04
CA ARG A 35 -2.17 -12.23 15.26
C ARG A 35 -2.77 -11.35 16.35
N CYS A 36 -2.30 -10.11 16.51
CA CYS A 36 -2.92 -9.12 17.41
C CYS A 36 -4.37 -8.82 17.02
N ARG A 37 -4.65 -8.67 15.71
CA ARG A 37 -6.00 -8.42 15.21
C ARG A 37 -6.97 -9.58 15.50
N LYS A 38 -6.48 -10.81 15.40
CA LYS A 38 -7.28 -12.02 15.66
C LYS A 38 -7.42 -12.34 17.16
N GLY A 39 -6.62 -11.70 18.02
CA GLY A 39 -6.55 -12.01 19.45
C GLY A 39 -5.68 -13.23 19.77
N GLU A 40 -4.83 -13.68 18.83
CA GLU A 40 -3.86 -14.75 19.07
C GLU A 40 -2.69 -14.23 19.94
N ILE A 41 -2.17 -13.04 19.61
CA ILE A 41 -1.25 -12.27 20.46
C ILE A 41 -2.08 -11.28 21.27
N MET A 42 -1.98 -11.33 22.60
CA MET A 42 -2.60 -10.36 23.51
C MET A 42 -1.53 -9.72 24.37
N TYR A 43 -1.52 -8.39 24.41
CA TYR A 43 -0.57 -7.67 25.27
C TYR A 43 -0.86 -7.91 26.75
N GLY A 44 0.20 -8.17 27.52
CA GLY A 44 0.14 -8.44 28.96
C GLY A 44 -0.20 -9.88 29.32
N GLU A 45 -0.33 -10.77 28.32
CA GLU A 45 -0.63 -12.19 28.49
C GLU A 45 0.46 -13.04 27.82
N ASP A 46 0.77 -14.19 28.41
CA ASP A 46 1.64 -15.19 27.79
C ASP A 46 0.79 -16.22 27.04
N ASN A 47 0.69 -16.05 25.73
CA ASN A 47 -0.15 -16.88 24.84
C ASN A 47 0.70 -17.84 23.98
N ASP A 48 1.91 -18.17 24.41
CA ASP A 48 2.88 -19.00 23.65
C ASP A 48 3.21 -18.43 22.25
N GLN A 49 2.98 -17.13 22.04
CA GLN A 49 3.24 -16.46 20.75
C GLN A 49 4.59 -15.73 20.71
N ALA A 50 5.26 -15.60 21.85
CA ALA A 50 6.57 -14.93 21.96
C ALA A 50 7.64 -15.43 20.96
N PRO A 51 7.73 -16.75 20.63
CA PRO A 51 8.74 -17.25 19.70
C PRO A 51 8.75 -16.57 18.32
N LEU A 52 7.59 -16.08 17.84
CA LEU A 52 7.49 -15.40 16.55
C LEU A 52 8.41 -14.17 16.49
N LEU A 53 8.28 -13.26 17.45
CA LEU A 53 9.06 -12.03 17.48
C LEU A 53 10.41 -12.21 18.20
N GLN A 54 10.54 -13.18 19.11
CA GLN A 54 11.84 -13.55 19.67
C GLN A 54 12.81 -14.06 18.61
N SER A 55 12.33 -14.82 17.62
CA SER A 55 13.16 -15.21 16.46
C SER A 55 13.64 -13.97 15.69
N MET A 56 12.80 -12.93 15.59
CA MET A 56 13.18 -11.67 14.97
C MET A 56 14.19 -10.91 15.83
N CYS A 57 14.02 -10.89 17.16
CA CYS A 57 15.02 -10.32 18.05
C CYS A 57 16.38 -11.01 17.90
N SER A 58 16.42 -12.34 17.78
CA SER A 58 17.65 -13.10 17.55
C SER A 58 18.37 -12.67 16.26
N ASP A 59 17.64 -12.56 15.15
CA ASP A 59 18.24 -12.20 13.85
C ASP A 59 18.79 -10.76 13.81
N TYR A 60 18.16 -9.86 14.55
CA TYR A 60 18.53 -8.44 14.60
C TYR A 60 19.42 -8.07 15.79
N GLY A 61 19.72 -9.01 16.69
CA GLY A 61 20.52 -8.78 17.89
C GLY A 61 19.83 -7.92 18.96
N TRP A 62 18.50 -8.00 19.07
CA TRP A 62 17.72 -7.29 20.09
C TRP A 62 17.45 -8.16 21.33
N PRO A 63 17.10 -7.55 22.48
CA PRO A 63 16.68 -8.31 23.66
C PRO A 63 15.47 -9.21 23.36
N ALA A 64 15.51 -10.47 23.80
CA ALA A 64 14.41 -11.42 23.59
C ALA A 64 13.09 -10.93 24.21
N ASP A 65 13.16 -10.20 25.32
CA ASP A 65 11.99 -9.63 26.00
C ASP A 65 11.21 -8.62 25.13
N TRP A 66 11.83 -8.05 24.08
CA TRP A 66 11.11 -7.16 23.15
C TRP A 66 10.10 -7.89 22.28
N GLY A 67 10.32 -9.18 22.04
CA GLY A 67 9.43 -10.05 21.27
C GLY A 67 8.35 -10.72 22.12
N ASP A 68 8.40 -10.58 23.44
CA ASP A 68 7.46 -11.19 24.38
C ASP A 68 6.27 -10.25 24.61
N PRO A 69 5.03 -10.62 24.21
CA PRO A 69 3.85 -9.78 24.39
C PRO A 69 3.43 -9.60 25.85
N ALA A 70 3.86 -10.47 26.77
CA ALA A 70 3.61 -10.31 28.21
C ALA A 70 4.50 -9.21 28.81
N LYS A 71 5.71 -9.00 28.26
CA LYS A 71 6.69 -8.03 28.76
C LYS A 71 6.70 -6.71 27.98
N ALA A 72 6.59 -6.77 26.66
CA ALA A 72 6.73 -5.62 25.77
C ALA A 72 5.38 -5.05 25.32
N VAL A 73 4.81 -4.14 26.13
CA VAL A 73 3.51 -3.51 25.88
C VAL A 73 3.64 -2.00 25.64
N PRO A 74 3.54 -1.50 24.39
CA PRO A 74 3.51 -2.23 23.12
C PRO A 74 4.91 -2.63 22.67
N PHE A 75 4.99 -3.38 21.56
CA PHE A 75 6.25 -3.71 20.90
C PHE A 75 7.09 -2.44 20.60
N PRO A 76 8.41 -2.43 20.93
CA PRO A 76 9.26 -1.26 20.80
C PRO A 76 9.31 -0.69 19.38
N CYS A 77 9.39 0.64 19.28
CA CYS A 77 9.51 1.33 18.00
C CYS A 77 10.75 0.92 17.21
N GLU A 78 11.87 0.66 17.87
CA GLU A 78 13.09 0.22 17.19
C GLU A 78 12.91 -1.11 16.44
N MET A 79 12.19 -2.06 17.04
CA MET A 79 11.77 -3.28 16.35
C MET A 79 10.87 -2.97 15.16
N VAL A 80 9.89 -2.06 15.30
CA VAL A 80 9.02 -1.65 14.17
C VAL A 80 9.78 -0.89 13.09
N HIS A 81 10.87 -0.20 13.44
CA HIS A 81 11.72 0.56 12.54
C HIS A 81 12.83 -0.28 11.90
N MET A 82 12.86 -1.59 12.14
CA MET A 82 13.90 -2.51 11.63
C MET A 82 15.31 -2.09 12.05
N GLY A 83 15.50 -1.64 13.29
CA GLY A 83 16.81 -1.29 13.84
C GLY A 83 17.33 0.09 13.43
N ARG A 84 16.43 1.00 13.03
CA ARG A 84 16.76 2.41 12.74
C ARG A 84 16.57 3.33 13.95
N GLY A 85 16.71 2.78 15.15
CA GLY A 85 16.52 3.49 16.41
C GLY A 85 15.05 3.77 16.78
N PRO A 86 14.81 4.38 17.94
CA PRO A 86 13.46 4.56 18.50
C PRO A 86 12.69 5.74 17.90
N SER A 87 13.36 6.68 17.23
CA SER A 87 12.71 7.91 16.70
C SER A 87 11.86 7.61 15.46
N CYS A 88 10.57 7.93 15.55
CA CYS A 88 9.59 7.77 14.47
C CYS A 88 9.86 8.75 13.31
N GLU A 89 10.27 9.97 13.63
CA GLU A 89 10.62 11.02 12.67
C GLU A 89 11.85 10.64 11.85
N TYR A 90 12.90 10.18 12.53
CA TYR A 90 14.11 9.73 11.86
C TYR A 90 13.82 8.55 10.93
N HIS A 91 13.06 7.56 11.40
CA HIS A 91 12.65 6.42 10.58
C HIS A 91 11.83 6.87 9.35
N ALA A 92 10.92 7.84 9.50
CA ALA A 92 10.13 8.37 8.40
C ALA A 92 10.99 9.08 7.33
N LEU A 93 11.94 9.92 7.76
CA LEU A 93 12.89 10.59 6.87
C LEU A 93 13.79 9.57 6.16
N TRP A 94 14.37 8.63 6.90
CA TRP A 94 15.21 7.59 6.34
C TRP A 94 14.47 6.74 5.31
N ARG A 95 13.22 6.34 5.61
CA ARG A 95 12.37 5.62 4.64
C ARG A 95 12.07 6.45 3.41
N PHE A 96 11.83 7.75 3.55
CA PHE A 96 11.60 8.63 2.40
C PHE A 96 12.79 8.57 1.44
N PHE A 97 14.00 8.82 1.94
CA PHE A 97 15.21 8.82 1.10
C PHE A 97 15.52 7.45 0.50
N ARG A 98 15.37 6.37 1.28
CA ARG A 98 15.57 5.00 0.79
C ARG A 98 14.59 4.65 -0.32
N SER A 99 13.30 4.89 -0.10
CA SER A 99 12.25 4.62 -1.09
C SER A 99 12.39 5.51 -2.31
N PHE A 100 12.85 6.76 -2.14
CA PHE A 100 13.09 7.67 -3.25
C PHE A 100 14.22 7.19 -4.14
N LYS A 101 15.34 6.76 -3.55
CA LYS A 101 16.46 6.17 -4.29
C LYS A 101 16.03 4.92 -5.05
N TRP A 102 15.28 4.03 -4.40
CA TRP A 102 14.77 2.80 -5.02
C TRP A 102 13.78 3.08 -6.16
N SER A 103 12.85 4.01 -5.95
CA SER A 103 11.86 4.41 -6.96
C SER A 103 12.53 5.11 -8.15
N MET A 104 13.50 5.98 -7.89
CA MET A 104 14.25 6.67 -8.93
C MET A 104 15.06 5.68 -9.77
N ALA A 105 15.71 4.70 -9.13
CA ALA A 105 16.44 3.64 -9.83
C ALA A 105 15.54 2.79 -10.73
N THR A 106 14.25 2.67 -10.40
CA THR A 106 13.28 1.93 -11.21
C THR A 106 12.71 2.79 -12.36
N TYR A 107 12.33 4.03 -12.09
CA TYR A 107 11.64 4.88 -13.08
C TYR A 107 12.58 5.64 -14.01
N LEU A 108 13.75 6.07 -13.53
CA LEU A 108 14.65 6.90 -14.34
C LEU A 108 15.15 6.17 -15.60
N PRO A 109 15.61 4.90 -15.55
CA PRO A 109 16.10 4.21 -16.74
C PRO A 109 15.04 4.07 -17.83
N VAL A 110 13.81 3.69 -17.46
CA VAL A 110 12.69 3.53 -18.40
C VAL A 110 12.36 4.86 -19.09
N ASN A 111 12.30 5.95 -18.32
CA ASN A 111 12.01 7.27 -18.85
C ASN A 111 13.14 7.83 -19.73
N LEU A 112 14.40 7.53 -19.40
CA LEU A 112 15.55 7.91 -20.20
C LEU A 112 15.62 7.14 -21.52
N LEU A 113 15.30 5.85 -21.54
CA LEU A 113 15.28 5.05 -22.78
C LEU A 113 14.31 5.61 -23.83
N ILE A 114 13.13 6.07 -23.39
CA ILE A 114 12.12 6.69 -24.28
C ILE A 114 12.67 7.96 -24.96
N ILE A 115 13.60 8.66 -24.31
CA ILE A 115 14.10 9.97 -24.73
C ILE A 115 15.56 9.89 -25.21
N ALA A 116 16.20 8.73 -25.14
CA ALA A 116 17.58 8.50 -25.57
C ALA A 116 17.83 8.89 -27.04
N ARG A 117 16.78 8.86 -27.88
CA ARG A 117 16.84 9.29 -29.29
C ARG A 117 16.67 10.80 -29.51
N ARG A 118 16.33 11.57 -28.46
CA ARG A 118 16.06 13.01 -28.55
C ARG A 118 17.23 13.80 -27.94
N ARG A 119 18.02 14.50 -28.77
CA ARG A 119 19.12 15.39 -28.32
C ARG A 119 18.64 16.74 -27.77
N ASN A 120 17.55 16.75 -26.99
CA ASN A 120 16.96 17.97 -26.46
C ASN A 120 17.12 18.05 -24.94
N LEU A 121 17.99 18.95 -24.46
CA LEU A 121 18.25 19.17 -23.03
C LEU A 121 16.99 19.57 -22.24
N LYS A 122 16.05 20.32 -22.85
CA LYS A 122 14.78 20.67 -22.22
C LYS A 122 13.93 19.41 -22.00
N ALA A 123 13.92 18.50 -22.97
CA ALA A 123 13.23 17.23 -22.85
C ALA A 123 13.86 16.38 -21.73
N VAL A 124 15.19 16.28 -21.66
CA VAL A 124 15.89 15.54 -20.59
C VAL A 124 15.58 16.10 -19.20
N ARG A 125 15.62 17.43 -19.02
CA ARG A 125 15.25 18.08 -17.75
C ARG A 125 13.79 17.81 -17.37
N ALA A 126 12.88 17.87 -18.34
CA ALA A 126 11.47 17.53 -18.13
C ALA A 126 11.30 16.06 -17.71
N THR A 127 12.07 15.14 -18.30
CA THR A 127 12.08 13.71 -17.91
C THR A 127 12.52 13.54 -16.47
N PHE A 128 13.63 14.17 -16.08
CA PHE A 128 14.15 14.05 -14.73
C PHE A 128 13.18 14.62 -13.71
N THR A 129 12.61 15.79 -13.96
CA THR A 129 11.60 16.39 -13.06
C THR A 129 10.33 15.54 -12.95
N ASN A 130 9.87 14.91 -14.04
CA ASN A 130 8.75 13.98 -13.99
C ASN A 130 9.10 12.70 -13.21
N ALA A 131 10.27 12.10 -13.46
CA ALA A 131 10.74 10.91 -12.75
C ALA A 131 10.96 11.19 -11.25
N ALA A 132 11.52 12.35 -10.92
CA ALA A 132 11.69 12.81 -9.54
C ALA A 132 10.34 13.02 -8.86
N ARG A 133 9.36 13.64 -9.53
CA ARG A 133 8.01 13.83 -8.98
C ARG A 133 7.31 12.49 -8.72
N SER A 134 7.31 11.57 -9.69
CA SER A 134 6.68 10.24 -9.49
C SER A 134 7.41 9.41 -8.43
N SER A 135 8.74 9.56 -8.30
CA SER A 135 9.50 8.94 -7.22
C SER A 135 9.20 9.56 -5.86
N ALA A 136 9.03 10.88 -5.80
CA ALA A 136 8.59 11.58 -4.59
C ALA A 136 7.17 11.17 -4.18
N PHE A 137 6.24 11.01 -5.13
CA PHE A 137 4.90 10.48 -4.87
C PHE A 137 4.94 9.11 -4.20
N LEU A 138 5.68 8.15 -4.76
CA LEU A 138 5.75 6.79 -4.21
C LEU A 138 6.47 6.78 -2.85
N SER A 139 7.51 7.59 -2.70
CA SER A 139 8.25 7.71 -1.44
C SER A 139 7.40 8.34 -0.34
N ALA A 140 6.67 9.41 -0.67
CA ALA A 140 5.70 10.02 0.23
C ALA A 140 4.60 9.03 0.61
N PHE A 141 4.11 8.21 -0.32
CA PHE A 141 3.12 7.16 -0.03
C PHE A 141 3.64 6.20 1.05
N ILE A 142 4.85 5.66 0.87
CA ILE A 142 5.47 4.74 1.84
C ILE A 142 5.73 5.46 3.16
N THR A 143 6.35 6.63 3.14
CA THR A 143 6.68 7.39 4.36
C THR A 143 5.43 7.75 5.15
N LEU A 144 4.39 8.28 4.52
CA LEU A 144 3.12 8.62 5.18
C LEU A 144 2.43 7.38 5.74
N PHE A 145 2.53 6.23 5.07
CA PHE A 145 2.00 4.97 5.60
C PHE A 145 2.67 4.59 6.92
N TYR A 146 4.00 4.49 6.92
CA TYR A 146 4.76 4.09 8.12
C TYR A 146 4.68 5.14 9.24
N TYR A 147 4.77 6.42 8.87
CA TYR A 147 4.62 7.50 9.84
C TYR A 147 3.21 7.50 10.44
N GLY A 148 2.16 7.25 9.65
CA GLY A 148 0.79 7.12 10.16
C GLY A 148 0.59 5.96 11.13
N VAL A 149 1.20 4.80 10.83
CA VAL A 149 1.26 3.68 11.78
C VAL A 149 1.92 4.13 13.08
N CYS A 150 3.10 4.75 13.00
CA CYS A 150 3.83 5.19 14.19
C CYS A 150 3.06 6.26 14.97
N LEU A 151 2.49 7.25 14.29
CA LEU A 151 1.71 8.33 14.88
C LEU A 151 0.53 7.77 15.69
N ALA A 152 -0.19 6.79 15.14
CA ALA A 152 -1.27 6.11 15.84
C ALA A 152 -0.75 5.26 17.01
N ARG A 153 0.41 4.60 16.88
CA ARG A 153 0.99 3.77 17.94
C ARG A 153 1.52 4.55 19.14
N THR A 154 2.19 5.68 18.89
CA THR A 154 3.00 6.36 19.91
C THR A 154 2.40 7.66 20.42
N ARG A 155 1.69 8.41 19.57
CA ARG A 155 1.15 9.73 19.93
C ARG A 155 -0.37 9.73 19.96
N ALA A 156 -1.01 9.73 18.79
CA ALA A 156 -2.45 9.95 18.69
C ALA A 156 -3.27 8.84 19.37
N GLY A 157 -2.96 7.56 19.12
CA GLY A 157 -3.72 6.45 19.68
C GLY A 157 -3.70 6.40 21.21
N PRO A 158 -2.53 6.48 21.88
CA PRO A 158 -2.47 6.46 23.33
C PRO A 158 -3.21 7.62 24.02
N HIS A 159 -3.29 8.78 23.36
CA HIS A 159 -4.05 9.94 23.85
C HIS A 159 -5.57 9.79 23.64
N VAL A 160 -6.01 9.06 22.62
CA VAL A 160 -7.45 8.92 22.27
C VAL A 160 -8.08 7.64 22.84
N LEU A 161 -7.36 6.52 22.84
CA LEU A 161 -7.89 5.19 23.17
C LEU A 161 -7.46 4.68 24.56
N GLY A 162 -6.46 5.31 25.17
CA GLY A 162 -5.86 4.89 26.44
C GLY A 162 -4.46 4.30 26.29
N ARG A 163 -3.79 4.07 27.43
CA ARG A 163 -2.42 3.55 27.53
C ARG A 163 -2.34 2.11 28.05
N ASP A 164 -3.46 1.56 28.48
CA ASP A 164 -3.62 0.19 28.96
C ASP A 164 -3.33 -0.85 27.86
N ALA A 165 -3.02 -2.08 28.27
CA ALA A 165 -2.69 -3.17 27.36
C ALA A 165 -3.82 -3.42 26.33
N ARG A 166 -5.08 -3.32 26.74
CA ARG A 166 -6.24 -3.47 25.84
C ARG A 166 -6.37 -2.31 24.84
N ALA A 167 -6.04 -1.08 25.22
CA ALA A 167 -5.94 0.04 24.28
C ALA A 167 -4.79 -0.18 23.28
N ARG A 168 -3.60 -0.59 23.75
CA ARG A 168 -2.47 -0.93 22.86
C ARG A 168 -2.82 -2.06 21.90
N GLN A 169 -3.56 -3.06 22.37
CA GLN A 169 -4.07 -4.17 21.57
C GLN A 169 -5.00 -3.68 20.46
N ARG A 170 -5.94 -2.78 20.78
CA ARG A 170 -6.82 -2.16 19.78
C ARG A 170 -6.03 -1.35 18.75
N ILE A 171 -4.98 -0.66 19.19
CA ILE A 171 -4.12 0.13 18.32
C ILE A 171 -3.40 -0.77 17.31
N ASP A 172 -2.69 -1.80 17.79
CA ASP A 172 -1.90 -2.71 16.94
C ASP A 172 -2.76 -3.76 16.21
N GLY A 173 -3.97 -4.04 16.70
CA GLY A 173 -4.98 -4.88 16.05
C GLY A 173 -5.64 -4.24 14.81
N GLY A 174 -5.36 -2.96 14.51
CA GLY A 174 -5.68 -2.41 13.20
C GLY A 174 -5.86 -0.90 13.13
N VAL A 175 -6.03 -0.19 14.24
CA VAL A 175 -6.16 1.28 14.19
C VAL A 175 -4.88 1.90 13.62
N CYS A 176 -3.70 1.37 13.97
CA CYS A 176 -2.44 1.89 13.44
C CYS A 176 -2.30 1.67 11.93
N VAL A 177 -2.63 0.49 11.42
CA VAL A 177 -2.64 0.19 9.99
C VAL A 177 -3.69 1.03 9.27
N GLY A 178 -4.85 1.24 9.89
CA GLY A 178 -5.93 2.10 9.38
C GLY A 178 -5.46 3.55 9.22
N ALA A 179 -4.84 4.12 10.26
CA ALA A 179 -4.26 5.46 10.22
C ALA A 179 -3.21 5.60 9.12
N GLY A 180 -2.31 4.61 8.99
CA GLY A 180 -1.35 4.56 7.88
C GLY A 180 -2.03 4.54 6.51
N CYS A 181 -3.09 3.74 6.34
CA CYS A 181 -3.86 3.69 5.08
C CYS A 181 -4.51 5.03 4.73
N SER A 182 -5.06 5.74 5.72
CA SER A 182 -5.68 7.04 5.53
C SER A 182 -4.65 8.11 5.15
N LEU A 183 -3.52 8.15 5.85
CA LEU A 183 -2.47 9.16 5.59
C LEU A 183 -1.75 8.92 4.26
N CYS A 184 -1.45 7.68 3.89
CA CYS A 184 -0.71 7.43 2.65
C CYS A 184 -1.47 7.85 1.39
N GLY A 185 -2.81 7.88 1.43
CA GLY A 185 -3.63 8.36 0.30
C GLY A 185 -3.36 9.81 -0.09
N TRP A 186 -2.98 10.66 0.87
CA TRP A 186 -2.67 12.08 0.63
C TRP A 186 -1.40 12.30 -0.20
N SER A 187 -0.57 11.27 -0.38
CA SER A 187 0.62 11.38 -1.24
C SER A 187 0.25 11.73 -2.68
N ILE A 188 -0.97 11.42 -3.13
CA ILE A 188 -1.44 11.68 -4.50
C ILE A 188 -1.33 13.16 -4.90
N LEU A 189 -1.37 14.08 -3.92
CA LEU A 189 -1.22 15.51 -4.13
C LEU A 189 0.17 15.92 -4.65
N VAL A 190 1.18 15.05 -4.50
CA VAL A 190 2.53 15.27 -5.05
C VAL A 190 2.55 15.11 -6.58
N GLU A 191 1.62 14.32 -7.11
CA GLU A 191 1.57 13.97 -8.53
C GLU A 191 0.72 14.96 -9.34
N LYS A 192 0.96 15.05 -10.66
CA LYS A 192 0.17 15.91 -11.55
C LYS A 192 -1.30 15.44 -11.63
N PRO A 193 -2.29 16.35 -11.71
CA PRO A 193 -3.72 15.97 -11.76
C PRO A 193 -4.09 14.96 -12.85
N SER A 194 -3.51 15.10 -14.05
CA SER A 194 -3.74 14.16 -15.15
C SER A 194 -3.26 12.74 -14.80
N ARG A 195 -2.03 12.63 -14.29
CA ARG A 195 -1.43 11.36 -13.87
C ARG A 195 -2.11 10.77 -12.64
N ALA A 196 -2.54 11.62 -11.71
CA ALA A 196 -3.32 11.20 -10.54
C ALA A 196 -4.66 10.57 -10.94
N THR A 197 -5.31 11.11 -11.97
CA THR A 197 -6.55 10.54 -12.54
C THR A 197 -6.28 9.16 -13.15
N ASP A 198 -5.19 9.01 -13.91
CA ASP A 198 -4.80 7.70 -14.48
C ASP A 198 -4.51 6.67 -13.38
N LEU A 199 -3.81 7.08 -12.31
CA LEU A 199 -3.54 6.24 -11.15
C LEU A 199 -4.83 5.87 -10.42
N ALA A 200 -5.76 6.80 -10.23
CA ALA A 200 -7.05 6.53 -9.59
C ALA A 200 -7.86 5.50 -10.39
N LEU A 201 -7.93 5.65 -11.71
CA LEU A 201 -8.60 4.69 -12.60
C LEU A 201 -7.91 3.32 -12.59
N PHE A 202 -6.61 3.26 -12.33
CA PHE A 202 -5.88 2.00 -12.20
C PHE A 202 -6.07 1.34 -10.82
N VAL A 203 -6.05 2.11 -9.73
CA VAL A 203 -6.04 1.59 -8.35
C VAL A 203 -7.45 1.37 -7.81
N ALA A 204 -8.41 2.26 -8.10
CA ALA A 204 -9.75 2.21 -7.54
C ALA A 204 -10.50 0.91 -7.88
N PRO A 205 -10.50 0.40 -9.13
CA PRO A 205 -11.15 -0.88 -9.45
C PRO A 205 -10.52 -2.05 -8.69
N ARG A 206 -9.19 -2.05 -8.52
CA ARG A 206 -8.49 -3.08 -7.74
C ARG A 206 -8.82 -3.01 -6.26
N ALA A 207 -8.96 -1.81 -5.70
CA ALA A 207 -9.37 -1.61 -4.32
C ALA A 207 -10.81 -2.10 -4.11
N LEU A 208 -11.75 -1.72 -4.99
CA LEU A 208 -13.14 -2.18 -4.95
C LEU A 208 -13.24 -3.70 -5.10
N ALA A 209 -12.42 -4.31 -5.96
CA ALA A 209 -12.38 -5.76 -6.11
C ALA A 209 -12.01 -6.49 -4.80
N THR A 210 -11.32 -5.85 -3.86
CA THR A 210 -11.05 -6.46 -2.54
C THR A 210 -12.27 -6.51 -1.61
N LEU A 211 -13.34 -5.78 -1.93
CA LEU A 211 -14.62 -5.86 -1.20
C LEU A 211 -15.44 -7.08 -1.64
N LEU A 212 -15.21 -7.55 -2.87
CA LEU A 212 -15.90 -8.68 -3.46
C LEU A 212 -15.13 -10.00 -3.24
N PRO A 213 -15.79 -11.16 -3.27
CA PRO A 213 -15.10 -12.43 -3.29
C PRO A 213 -14.31 -12.57 -4.59
N ARG A 214 -13.11 -13.15 -4.51
CA ARG A 214 -12.23 -13.35 -5.68
C ARG A 214 -12.83 -14.29 -6.72
N ARG A 215 -13.68 -15.22 -6.28
CA ARG A 215 -14.48 -16.12 -7.12
C ARG A 215 -15.84 -16.27 -6.46
N TYR A 216 -16.90 -16.02 -7.21
CA TYR A 216 -18.24 -16.37 -6.74
C TYR A 216 -18.46 -17.89 -6.82
N PRO A 217 -19.19 -18.49 -5.87
CA PRO A 217 -19.71 -19.85 -6.02
C PRO A 217 -20.58 -19.95 -7.28
N LEU A 218 -20.64 -21.12 -7.91
CA LEU A 218 -21.38 -21.36 -9.17
C LEU A 218 -22.80 -20.75 -9.16
N ARG A 219 -23.55 -20.96 -8.06
CA ARG A 219 -24.91 -20.41 -7.88
C ARG A 219 -25.00 -18.88 -7.97
N ARG A 220 -23.92 -18.15 -7.72
CA ARG A 220 -23.87 -16.67 -7.70
C ARG A 220 -23.07 -16.08 -8.86
N GLN A 221 -22.56 -16.90 -9.79
CA GLN A 221 -21.80 -16.43 -10.95
C GLN A 221 -22.61 -15.48 -11.85
N TRP A 222 -23.94 -15.61 -11.86
CA TRP A 222 -24.83 -14.69 -12.59
C TRP A 222 -24.59 -13.21 -12.23
N ARG A 223 -24.09 -12.90 -11.02
CA ARG A 223 -23.75 -11.53 -10.61
C ARG A 223 -22.58 -10.97 -11.41
N GLU A 224 -21.55 -11.80 -11.66
CA GLU A 224 -20.42 -11.41 -12.51
C GLU A 224 -20.88 -11.27 -13.95
N THR A 225 -21.68 -12.23 -14.45
CA THR A 225 -22.24 -12.19 -15.80
C THR A 225 -23.09 -10.94 -16.02
N LEU A 226 -23.95 -10.60 -15.07
CA LEU A 226 -24.81 -9.42 -15.14
C LEU A 226 -23.97 -8.13 -15.10
N ALA A 227 -23.01 -8.02 -14.20
CA ALA A 227 -22.12 -6.86 -14.13
C ALA A 227 -21.32 -6.68 -15.43
N PHE A 228 -20.82 -7.78 -16.00
CA PHE A 228 -20.12 -7.78 -17.28
C PHE A 228 -21.05 -7.38 -18.43
N ALA A 229 -22.25 -7.95 -18.51
CA ALA A 229 -23.23 -7.66 -19.55
C ALA A 229 -23.66 -6.17 -19.50
N LEU A 230 -23.98 -5.66 -18.31
CA LEU A 230 -24.34 -4.25 -18.12
C LEU A 230 -23.19 -3.30 -18.47
N SER A 231 -21.97 -3.60 -18.00
CA SER A 231 -20.79 -2.79 -18.33
C SER A 231 -20.52 -2.76 -19.83
N THR A 232 -20.68 -3.91 -20.49
CA THR A 232 -20.52 -4.04 -21.95
C THR A 232 -21.61 -3.26 -22.67
N ALA A 233 -22.88 -3.44 -22.29
CA ALA A 233 -24.01 -2.71 -22.87
C ALA A 233 -23.79 -1.20 -22.81
N VAL A 234 -23.43 -0.67 -21.64
CA VAL A 234 -23.14 0.77 -21.46
C VAL A 234 -22.03 1.25 -22.41
N VAL A 235 -20.95 0.47 -22.55
CA VAL A 235 -19.84 0.81 -23.44
C VAL A 235 -20.28 0.82 -24.91
N PHE A 236 -21.04 -0.18 -25.36
CA PHE A 236 -21.54 -0.26 -26.73
C PHE A 236 -22.57 0.83 -27.04
N THR A 237 -23.53 1.09 -26.14
CA THR A 237 -24.49 2.20 -26.28
C THR A 237 -23.76 3.54 -26.36
N CYS A 238 -22.75 3.77 -25.50
CA CYS A 238 -21.93 4.99 -25.58
C CYS A 238 -21.14 5.06 -26.89
N ALA A 239 -20.63 3.95 -27.41
CA ALA A 239 -19.87 3.94 -28.65
C ALA A 239 -20.75 4.25 -29.88
N LEU A 240 -22.00 3.79 -29.89
CA LEU A 240 -22.96 4.01 -30.99
C LEU A 240 -23.60 5.39 -30.92
N GLU A 241 -24.14 5.79 -29.76
CA GLU A 241 -24.92 7.03 -29.63
C GLU A 241 -24.05 8.26 -29.37
N ASN A 242 -22.92 8.12 -28.68
CA ASN A 242 -22.04 9.25 -28.34
C ASN A 242 -20.55 8.85 -28.36
N PRO A 243 -19.99 8.58 -29.55
CA PRO A 243 -18.62 8.06 -29.70
C PRO A 243 -17.53 8.98 -29.13
N ALA A 244 -17.83 10.26 -28.88
CA ALA A 244 -16.91 11.19 -28.22
C ALA A 244 -16.63 10.82 -26.74
N ARG A 245 -17.53 10.08 -26.08
CA ARG A 245 -17.36 9.64 -24.68
C ARG A 245 -16.37 8.50 -24.51
N VAL A 246 -16.16 7.66 -25.54
CA VAL A 246 -15.21 6.55 -25.48
C VAL A 246 -13.82 7.02 -25.92
N ARG A 247 -12.92 7.19 -24.94
CA ARG A 247 -11.57 7.73 -25.15
C ARG A 247 -10.53 6.65 -25.48
N GLY A 248 -9.40 7.09 -26.03
CA GLY A 248 -8.20 6.27 -26.22
C GLY A 248 -8.26 5.34 -27.43
N VAL A 249 -7.35 4.37 -27.47
CA VAL A 249 -7.22 3.40 -28.58
C VAL A 249 -8.49 2.57 -28.73
N PHE A 250 -9.10 2.17 -27.60
CA PHE A 250 -10.31 1.37 -27.59
C PHE A 250 -11.48 2.08 -28.29
N GLY A 251 -11.71 3.37 -28.01
CA GLY A 251 -12.74 4.15 -28.70
C GLY A 251 -12.45 4.44 -30.17
N LYS A 252 -11.19 4.39 -30.62
CA LYS A 252 -10.84 4.47 -32.04
C LYS A 252 -11.14 3.16 -32.76
N VAL A 253 -10.81 2.03 -32.13
CA VAL A 253 -11.07 0.70 -32.66
C VAL A 253 -12.57 0.42 -32.72
N LEU A 254 -13.33 0.72 -31.65
CA LEU A 254 -14.79 0.51 -31.66
C LEU A 254 -15.48 1.33 -32.74
N ARG A 255 -15.12 2.61 -32.90
CA ARG A 255 -15.65 3.43 -34.01
C ARG A 255 -15.40 2.78 -35.36
N LYS A 256 -14.16 2.38 -35.63
CA LYS A 256 -13.79 1.76 -36.90
C LYS A 256 -14.54 0.44 -37.18
N ILE A 257 -14.87 -0.32 -36.13
CA ILE A 257 -15.61 -1.60 -36.27
C ILE A 257 -17.12 -1.38 -36.37
N LEU A 258 -17.66 -0.38 -35.67
CA LEU A 258 -19.10 -0.10 -35.61
C LEU A 258 -19.59 0.88 -36.68
N GLU A 259 -18.70 1.60 -37.38
CA GLU A 259 -19.00 2.41 -38.57
C GLU A 259 -19.11 1.55 -39.85
N VAL A 260 -19.85 0.43 -39.78
CA VAL A 260 -20.37 -0.29 -40.97
C VAL A 260 -21.79 0.19 -41.24
#